data_AF-A0A9N8MM23-F1
#
_entry.id   AF-A0A9N8MM23-F1
#
_cell.length_a   1.000
_cell.length_b   1.000
_cell.length_c   1.000
_cell.angle_alpha   90.00
_cell.angle_beta   90.00
_cell.angle_gamma   90.00
#
_symmetry.space_group_name_H-M   'P 1'
#
loop_
_entity.id
_entity.type
_entity.pdbx_description
1 polymer ?
#
loop_
_entity_poly.entity_id
_entity_poly.type
_entity_poly.pdbx_seq_one_letter_code
_entity_poly.pdbx_strand_id
1 'polypeptide(L)' 'MSAPMRSHLSAQDRKALPPIVASGFACNRGEVLDELKNGAVAVSTSDTELWNLNPER' A
#
# COMPACT_ATOMS: atom_id res chain seq x y z
N MET A 1 -8.70 4.57 -5.44
CA MET A 1 -9.00 4.94 -4.04
C MET A 1 -7.68 5.37 -3.42
N SER A 2 -7.58 6.59 -2.89
CA SER A 2 -6.31 7.10 -2.39
C SER A 2 -5.91 6.39 -1.08
N ALA A 3 -4.70 5.82 -1.12
CA ALA A 3 -3.98 5.13 -0.05
C ALA A 3 -4.07 5.77 1.37
N PRO A 4 -3.89 7.10 1.56
CA PRO A 4 -3.63 7.67 2.88
C PRO A 4 -4.80 7.64 3.86
N MET A 5 -6.04 7.35 3.43
CA MET A 5 -7.17 7.25 4.36
C MET A 5 -7.28 5.89 5.06
N ARG A 6 -6.51 4.88 4.63
CA ARG A 6 -6.59 3.50 5.17
C ARG A 6 -6.01 3.39 6.57
N SER A 7 -5.02 4.22 6.90
CA SER A 7 -4.43 4.29 8.24
C SER A 7 -5.47 4.65 9.31
N HIS A 8 -6.58 5.30 8.93
CA HIS A 8 -7.64 5.73 9.86
C HIS A 8 -8.75 4.69 10.04
N LEU A 9 -8.75 3.59 9.27
CA LEU A 9 -9.72 2.50 9.43
C LEU A 9 -9.33 1.59 10.60
N SER A 10 -10.33 1.16 11.36
CA SER A 10 -10.14 0.17 12.42
C SER A 10 -9.66 -1.17 11.83
N ALA A 11 -8.94 -1.97 12.62
CA ALA A 11 -8.45 -3.28 12.17
C ALA A 11 -9.59 -4.22 11.74
N GLN A 12 -10.77 -4.08 12.35
CA GLN A 12 -11.96 -4.86 12.02
C GLN A 12 -12.52 -4.46 10.64
N ASP A 13 -12.58 -3.16 10.35
CA ASP A 13 -13.07 -2.68 9.05
C ASP A 13 -12.09 -3.02 7.92
N ARG A 14 -10.77 -2.99 8.19
CA ARG A 14 -9.75 -3.42 7.22
C ARG A 14 -9.90 -4.89 6.82
N LYS A 15 -10.35 -5.75 7.74
CA LYS A 15 -10.59 -7.18 7.47
C LYS A 15 -11.87 -7.44 6.68
N ALA A 16 -12.86 -6.56 6.79
CA ALA A 16 -14.13 -6.69 6.07
C ALA A 16 -14.06 -6.18 4.63
N LEU A 17 -13.00 -5.43 4.28
CA LEU A 17 -12.81 -4.88 2.94
C LEU A 17 -12.28 -5.95 1.97
N PRO A 18 -12.69 -5.88 0.69
CA PRO A 18 -12.11 -6.72 -0.35
C PRO A 18 -10.61 -6.45 -0.50
N PRO A 19 -9.83 -7.39 -1.07
CA PRO A 19 -8.40 -7.19 -1.34
C PRO A 19 -8.14 -5.85 -2.03
N ILE A 20 -7.31 -5.00 -1.41
CA ILE A 20 -7.04 -3.65 -1.91
C ILE A 20 -5.66 -3.63 -2.56
N VAL A 21 -5.61 -3.13 -3.79
CA VAL A 21 -4.38 -2.73 -4.46
C VAL A 21 -4.21 -1.22 -4.25
N ALA A 22 -3.15 -0.81 -3.56
CA ALA A 22 -2.84 0.60 -3.39
C ALA A 22 -2.32 1.16 -4.73
N SER A 23 -2.82 2.33 -5.15
CA SER A 23 -2.43 2.93 -6.43
C SER A 23 -2.33 4.45 -6.32
N GLY A 24 -1.30 5.02 -6.94
CA GLY A 24 -1.25 6.46 -7.27
C GLY A 24 -0.70 7.42 -6.21
N PHE A 25 -0.07 6.92 -5.13
CA PHE A 25 0.53 7.76 -4.08
C PHE A 25 1.75 7.12 -3.38
N ALA A 26 2.33 6.07 -3.97
CA ALA A 26 3.56 5.48 -3.48
C ALA A 26 4.72 6.04 -4.31
N CYS A 27 5.36 7.07 -3.79
CA CYS A 27 6.47 7.81 -4.42
C CYS A 27 7.83 7.44 -3.81
N ASN A 28 7.84 6.64 -2.75
CA ASN A 28 9.06 6.16 -2.11
C ASN A 28 8.87 4.78 -1.45
N ARG A 29 9.98 4.14 -1.10
CA ARG A 29 10.01 2.83 -0.44
C ARG A 29 9.19 2.79 0.86
N GLY A 30 9.26 3.86 1.67
CA GLY A 30 8.56 3.91 2.95
C GLY A 30 7.05 3.79 2.76
N GLU A 31 6.49 4.56 1.84
CA GLU A 31 5.07 4.55 1.51
C GLU A 31 4.60 3.19 0.95
N VAL A 32 5.42 2.54 0.10
CA VAL A 32 5.12 1.19 -0.40
C VAL A 32 5.01 0.19 0.77
N LEU A 33 5.98 0.22 1.68
CA LEU A 33 6.01 -0.68 2.83
C LEU A 33 4.88 -0.40 3.81
N ASP A 34 4.55 0.88 4.04
CA ASP A 34 3.46 1.28 4.93
C ASP A 34 2.11 0.88 4.35
N GLU A 35 1.88 1.00 3.05
CA GLU A 35 0.65 0.50 2.41
C GLU A 35 0.50 -1.01 2.56
N LEU A 36 1.57 -1.78 2.33
CA LEU A 36 1.56 -3.23 2.51
C LEU A 36 1.26 -3.61 3.97
N LYS A 37 1.92 -2.95 4.94
CA LYS A 37 1.64 -3.15 6.38
C LYS A 37 0.22 -2.76 6.76
N ASN A 38 -0.35 -1.75 6.10
CA ASN A 38 -1.72 -1.31 6.32
C ASN A 38 -2.77 -2.20 5.67
N GLY A 39 -2.37 -3.31 5.03
CA GLY A 39 -3.24 -4.33 4.47
C GLY A 39 -3.47 -4.20 2.97
N ALA A 40 -2.64 -3.43 2.25
CA ALA A 40 -2.60 -3.56 0.80
C ALA A 40 -2.09 -4.96 0.43
N VAL A 41 -2.74 -5.60 -0.53
CA VAL A 41 -2.25 -6.88 -1.08
C VAL A 41 -1.17 -6.63 -2.14
N ALA A 42 -1.23 -5.49 -2.82
CA ALA A 42 -0.23 -5.06 -3.79
C ALA A 42 -0.20 -3.54 -3.92
N VAL A 43 0.86 -3.03 -4.54
CA VAL A 43 1.01 -1.60 -4.91
C VAL A 43 1.18 -1.50 -6.43
N SER A 44 0.38 -0.66 -7.06
CA SER A 44 0.48 -0.29 -8.47
C SER A 44 1.12 1.08 -8.59
N THR A 45 2.31 1.14 -9.21
CA THR A 45 3.05 2.40 -9.42
C THR A 45 3.66 2.46 -10.81
N SER A 46 3.65 3.66 -11.39
CA SER A 46 4.37 3.98 -12.63
C SER A 46 5.82 4.39 -12.38
N ASP A 47 6.22 4.52 -11.11
CA ASP A 47 7.59 4.88 -10.74
C ASP A 47 8.50 3.65 -10.88
N THR A 48 9.38 3.69 -11.87
CA THR A 48 10.28 2.59 -12.22
C THR A 48 11.33 2.31 -11.15
N GLU A 49 11.71 3.31 -10.34
CA GLU A 49 12.69 3.12 -9.25
C GLU A 49 12.13 2.19 -8.17
N LEU A 50 10.81 2.15 -8.02
CA LEU A 50 10.11 1.31 -7.04
C LEU A 50 9.87 -0.12 -7.56
N TRP A 51 10.12 -0.43 -8.83
CA TRP A 51 9.85 -1.77 -9.38
C TRP A 51 10.84 -2.82 -8.89
N ASN A 52 12.07 -2.41 -8.58
CA ASN A 52 13.12 -3.29 -8.05
C ASN A 52 13.17 -3.31 -6.52
N LEU A 53 12.08 -2.92 -5.85
CA LEU A 53 11.98 -2.97 -4.41
C LEU A 53 11.99 -4.42 -3.92
N ASN A 54 13.01 -4.76 -3.14
CA ASN A 54 12.98 -5.99 -2.35
C ASN A 54 12.30 -5.68 -1.00
N PRO A 55 11.09 -6.19 -0.73
CA PRO A 55 10.39 -5.94 0.54
C PRO A 55 11.02 -6.66 1.75
N GLU A 56 11.92 -7.63 1.52
CA GLU A 56 12.55 -8.48 2.55
C GLU A 56 13.93 -7.95 3.02
N ARG A 57 14.39 -6.80 2.50
CA ARG A 57 15.72 -6.22 2.81
C ARG A 57 15.68 -4.99 3.69
#